data_AF-A0A3C0N0E8-F1
#
_entry.id   AF-A0A3C0N0E8-F1
#
_cell.length_a   1.000
_cell.length_b   1.000
_cell.length_c   1.000
_cell.angle_alpha   90.00
_cell.angle_beta   90.00
_cell.angle_gamma   90.00
#
_symmetry.space_group_name_H-M   'P 1'
#
loop_
_entity.id
_entity.type
_entity.pdbx_description
1 polymer ?
#
loop_
_entity_poly.entity_id
_entity_poly.type
_entity_poly.pdbx_seq_one_letter_code
_entity_poly.pdbx_strand_id
1 'polypeptide(L)' 'MVDDKNSKFNPNEPILKQVRERLGMTQEEFARELGMTRETIGRHERGVHRIRFTMSQVRQLVELMEQAGLSIKDLPNNID' A
#
# COMPACT_ATOMS: atom_id res chain seq x y z
N MET A 1 17.18 19.36 14.96
CA MET A 1 15.83 19.13 14.42
C MET A 1 16.04 18.47 13.07
N VAL A 2 15.79 17.16 12.97
CA VAL A 2 15.91 16.46 11.70
C VAL A 2 14.70 16.87 10.85
N ASP A 3 14.96 17.45 9.68
CA ASP A 3 13.94 17.78 8.69
C ASP A 3 13.32 16.49 8.15
N ASP A 4 12.28 15.97 8.80
CA ASP A 4 11.43 14.85 8.31
C ASP A 4 10.54 15.28 7.13
N LYS A 5 11.10 16.00 6.15
CA LYS A 5 10.44 16.36 4.89
C LYS A 5 10.50 15.23 3.85
N ASN A 6 10.90 14.02 4.23
CA ASN A 6 11.16 12.91 3.31
C ASN A 6 10.47 11.60 3.69
N SER A 7 9.28 11.65 4.29
CA SER A 7 8.44 10.46 4.32
C SER A 7 7.90 10.23 2.91
N LYS A 8 8.38 9.19 2.22
CA LYS A 8 7.77 8.73 0.96
C LYS A 8 6.32 8.29 1.14
N PHE A 9 5.70 8.45 2.31
CA PHE A 9 4.28 8.21 2.53
C PHE A 9 3.64 9.38 3.26
N ASN A 10 2.44 9.76 2.84
CA ASN A 10 1.54 10.62 3.59
C ASN A 10 0.97 9.82 4.78
N PRO A 11 1.24 10.21 6.03
CA PRO A 11 0.76 9.46 7.20
C PRO A 11 -0.76 9.48 7.35
N ASN A 12 -1.46 10.42 6.71
CA ASN A 12 -2.92 10.53 6.78
C ASN A 12 -3.64 9.69 5.70
N GLU A 13 -2.91 8.96 4.86
CA GLU A 13 -3.49 8.13 3.81
C GLU A 13 -3.04 6.67 3.91
N PRO A 14 -3.92 5.71 3.61
CA PRO A 14 -3.55 4.31 3.60
C PRO A 14 -2.37 4.02 2.66
N ILE A 15 -1.38 3.29 3.16
CA ILE A 15 -0.15 2.94 2.41
C ILE A 15 -0.49 2.31 1.06
N LEU A 16 -1.43 1.35 1.05
CA LEU A 16 -1.84 0.64 -0.17
C LEU A 16 -2.41 1.58 -1.23
N LYS A 17 -3.15 2.62 -0.82
CA LYS A 17 -3.68 3.63 -1.72
C LYS A 17 -2.54 4.38 -2.41
N GLN A 18 -1.54 4.79 -1.64
CA GLN A 18 -0.39 5.54 -2.15
C GLN A 18 0.49 4.70 -3.09
N VAL A 19 0.68 3.41 -2.80
CA VAL A 19 1.37 2.48 -3.72
C VAL A 19 0.60 2.35 -5.03
N ARG A 20 -0.72 2.11 -4.94
CA ARG A 20 -1.60 1.98 -6.10
C ARG A 20 -1.58 3.22 -6.99
N GLU A 21 -1.68 4.41 -6.40
CA GLU A 21 -1.72 5.68 -7.13
C GLU A 21 -0.40 5.99 -7.83
N ARG A 22 0.75 5.62 -7.22
CA ARG A 22 2.07 5.72 -7.87
C ARG A 22 2.21 4.82 -9.09
N LEU A 23 1.58 3.66 -9.06
CA LEU A 23 1.54 2.73 -10.18
C LEU A 23 0.49 3.14 -11.24
N GLY A 24 -0.30 4.19 -11.00
CA GLY A 24 -1.37 4.60 -11.91
C GLY A 24 -2.51 3.60 -12.01
N MET A 25 -2.68 2.71 -11.02
CA MET A 25 -3.65 1.62 -11.06
C MET A 25 -5.00 2.02 -10.46
N THR A 26 -6.07 1.47 -11.03
CA THR A 26 -7.40 1.44 -10.40
C THR A 26 -7.44 0.48 -9.21
N GLN A 27 -8.45 0.61 -8.33
CA GLN A 27 -8.63 -0.33 -7.22
C GLN A 27 -8.84 -1.78 -7.70
N GLU A 28 -9.47 -1.97 -8.86
CA GLU A 28 -9.72 -3.29 -9.44
C GLU A 28 -8.41 -3.93 -9.92
N GLU A 29 -7.58 -3.18 -10.63
CA GLU A 29 -6.28 -3.67 -11.11
C GLU A 29 -5.36 -4.01 -9.95
N PHE A 30 -5.25 -3.12 -8.96
CA PHE A 30 -4.40 -3.36 -7.79
C PHE A 30 -4.88 -4.56 -6.96
N ALA A 31 -6.20 -4.71 -6.80
CA ALA A 31 -6.76 -5.88 -6.13
C ALA A 31 -6.44 -7.17 -6.87
N ARG A 32 -6.57 -7.17 -8.21
CA ARG A 32 -6.23 -8.31 -9.06
C ARG A 32 -4.75 -8.70 -8.92
N GLU A 33 -3.84 -7.74 -8.95
CA GLU A 33 -2.40 -8.01 -8.74
C GLU A 33 -2.17 -8.67 -7.37
N LEU A 34 -2.82 -8.17 -6.31
CA LEU A 34 -2.70 -8.75 -4.96
C LEU A 34 -3.52 -10.02 -4.73
N GLY A 35 -4.24 -10.54 -5.73
CA GLY A 35 -5.15 -11.68 -5.57
C GLY A 35 -6.26 -11.41 -4.54
N MET A 36 -6.76 -10.19 -4.47
CA MET A 36 -7.83 -9.72 -3.59
C MET A 36 -9.03 -9.23 -4.40
N THR A 37 -10.15 -8.97 -3.72
CA THR A 37 -11.30 -8.30 -4.34
C THR A 37 -11.15 -6.78 -4.28
N ARG A 38 -11.65 -6.07 -5.29
CA ARG A 38 -11.74 -4.60 -5.28
C ARG A 38 -12.42 -4.06 -4.03
N GLU A 39 -13.45 -4.76 -3.54
CA GLU A 39 -14.15 -4.37 -2.31
C GLU A 39 -13.23 -4.41 -1.09
N THR A 40 -12.37 -5.42 -0.96
CA THR A 40 -11.40 -5.53 0.14
C THR A 40 -10.46 -4.34 0.15
N ILE A 41 -9.89 -4.00 -1.01
CA ILE A 41 -9.04 -2.81 -1.18
C ILE A 41 -9.85 -1.53 -0.86
N GLY A 42 -11.03 -1.36 -1.43
CA GLY A 42 -11.85 -0.16 -1.21
C GLY A 42 -12.34 0.03 0.24
N ARG A 43 -12.58 -1.05 1.00
CA ARG A 43 -12.90 -0.96 2.44
C ARG A 43 -11.66 -0.56 3.24
N HIS A 44 -10.50 -1.11 2.91
CA HIS A 44 -9.23 -0.74 3.54
C HIS A 44 -8.83 0.70 3.27
N GLU A 45 -8.90 1.15 2.03
CA GLU A 45 -8.56 2.53 1.64
C GLU A 45 -9.46 3.58 2.29
N ARG A 46 -10.64 3.19 2.79
CA ARG A 46 -11.55 4.05 3.57
C ARG A 46 -11.35 3.94 5.08
N GLY A 47 -10.38 3.16 5.55
CA GLY A 47 -10.15 2.91 6.98
C GLY A 47 -11.22 2.05 7.65
N VAL A 48 -12.07 1.37 6.87
CA VAL A 48 -13.18 0.55 7.41
C VAL A 48 -12.70 -0.83 7.86
N HIS A 49 -11.63 -1.35 7.26
CA HIS A 49 -11.19 -2.73 7.51
C HIS A 49 -9.67 -2.87 7.36
N ARG A 50 -8.99 -3.46 8.36
CA ARG A 50 -7.58 -3.84 8.27
C ARG A 50 -7.42 -5.08 7.40
N ILE A 51 -6.56 -5.02 6.39
CA ILE A 51 -6.26 -6.18 5.54
C ILE A 51 -5.30 -7.11 6.27
N ARG A 52 -5.57 -8.41 6.19
CA ARG A 52 -4.59 -9.45 6.52
C ARG A 52 -4.05 -10.01 5.23
N PHE A 53 -2.73 -10.05 5.13
CA PHE A 53 -2.05 -10.60 3.96
C PHE A 53 -1.61 -12.03 4.24
N THR A 54 -1.71 -12.89 3.23
CA THR A 54 -0.90 -14.11 3.18
C THR A 54 0.54 -13.74 2.80
N MET A 55 1.50 -14.63 3.04
CA MET A 55 2.90 -14.39 2.65
C MET A 55 3.08 -14.22 1.13
N SER A 56 2.26 -14.88 0.30
CA SER A 56 2.30 -14.67 -1.15
C SER A 56 1.85 -13.26 -1.52
N GLN A 57 0.81 -12.74 -0.85
CA GLN A 57 0.35 -11.38 -1.08
C GLN A 57 1.32 -10.33 -0.54
N VAL A 58 2.02 -10.62 0.57
CA VAL A 58 3.13 -9.78 1.05
C VAL A 58 4.23 -9.69 0.01
N ARG A 59 4.65 -10.83 -0.58
CA ARG A 59 5.66 -10.83 -1.65
C ARG A 59 5.20 -9.98 -2.84
N GLN A 60 3.96 -10.18 -3.28
CA GLN A 60 3.42 -9.43 -4.40
C GLN A 60 3.35 -7.92 -4.11
N LEU A 61 2.96 -7.54 -2.89
CA LEU A 61 2.97 -6.15 -2.47
C LEU A 61 4.38 -5.54 -2.51
N VAL A 62 5.40 -6.29 -2.06
CA VAL A 62 6.79 -5.82 -2.13
C VAL A 62 7.24 -5.61 -3.57
N GLU A 63 6.90 -6.52 -4.48
CA GLU A 63 7.22 -6.35 -5.91
C GLU A 63 6.54 -5.11 -6.51
N LEU A 64 5.26 -4.87 -6.20
CA LEU A 64 4.54 -3.67 -6.64
C LEU A 64 5.14 -2.39 -6.05
N MET A 65 5.59 -2.44 -4.79
CA MET A 65 6.28 -1.31 -4.16
C MET A 65 7.60 -1.00 -4.87
N GLU A 66 8.39 -2.01 -5.21
CA GLU A 66 9.65 -1.82 -5.93
C GLU A 66 9.42 -1.20 -7.32
N GLN A 67 8.37 -1.63 -8.04
CA GLN A 67 7.95 -1.01 -9.30
C GLN A 67 7.53 0.45 -9.12
N ALA A 68 6.98 0.81 -7.97
CA ALA A 68 6.64 2.19 -7.61
C ALA A 68 7.83 3.02 -7.10
N GLY A 69 9.07 2.48 -7.11
CA GLY A 69 10.27 3.14 -6.59
C GLY A 69 10.35 3.19 -5.06
N LEU A 70 9.64 2.28 -4.38
CA LEU A 70 9.56 2.18 -2.93
C LEU A 70 10.24 0.90 -2.44
N SER A 71 10.79 0.97 -1.24
CA SER A 71 11.28 -0.19 -0.50
C SER A 71 10.31 -0.51 0.63
N ILE A 72 10.23 -1.78 1.03
CA ILE A 72 9.55 -2.16 2.28
C ILE A 72 10.11 -1.40 3.50
N LYS A 73 11.38 -0.98 3.46
CA LYS A 73 12.01 -0.16 4.50
C LYS A 73 11.46 1.26 4.58
N ASP A 74 10.77 1.72 3.53
CA ASP A 74 10.11 3.02 3.51
C ASP A 74 8.75 2.97 4.22
N LEU A 75 8.23 1.77 4.56
CA LEU A 75 6.97 1.65 5.28
C LEU A 75 7.09 2.20 6.70
N PRO A 76 6.07 2.91 7.21
CA PRO A 76 6.04 3.31 8.60
C PRO A 76 5.98 2.06 9.49
N ASN A 77 6.73 2.09 10.61
CA ASN A 77 6.78 1.00 11.59
C ASN A 77 5.46 0.79 12.35
N ASN A 78 4.51 1.72 12.20
CA ASN A 78 3.23 1.73 12.91
C ASN A 78 2.13 1.43 11.87
N ILE A 79 1.52 0.25 11.94
CA ILE A 79 0.38 -0.14 11.10
C ILE A 79 -0.90 0.07 11.92
N ASP A 80 -1.59 1.17 11.66
CA ASP A 80 -2.95 1.43 12.17
C ASP A 80 -4.04 0.66 11.42
#